data_AF-A0A060C7G0-F1
#
_entry.id   AF-A0A060C7G0-F1
#
_cell.length_a   1.000
_cell.length_b   1.000
_cell.length_c   1.000
_cell.angle_alpha   90.00
_cell.angle_beta   90.00
_cell.angle_gamma   90.00
#
_symmetry.space_group_name_H-M   'P 1'
#
loop_
_entity.id
_entity.type
_entity.pdbx_description
1 polymer ?
#
loop_
_entity_poly.entity_id
_entity_poly.type
_entity_poly.pdbx_seq_one_letter_code
_entity_poly.pdbx_strand_id
1 'polypeptide(L)'
;MWDTHTTDYRITGKDTPFHTHKYADICRVLFDAFRAKGLGISAYFSKADWHTPYYWAPGMERGSHMWRGPSYDPHKYPWLWEKFVEFTHEQIMELLTNYGRIECLWLDAGWVREGRHGQDI
;
A
#
# COMPACT_ATOMS: atom_id res chain seq x y z
N MET A 1 -2.30 -7.66 -3.03
CA MET A 1 -3.58 -8.34 -3.37
C MET A 1 -4.05 -8.06 -4.80
N TRP A 2 -3.52 -7.02 -5.46
CA TRP A 2 -3.84 -6.67 -6.84
C TRP A 2 -2.57 -6.65 -7.70
N ASP A 3 -2.72 -6.47 -9.00
CA ASP A 3 -1.60 -6.43 -9.95
C ASP A 3 -0.98 -5.03 -10.02
N THR A 4 -0.23 -4.64 -8.97
CA THR A 4 0.43 -3.32 -8.94
C THR A 4 1.72 -3.28 -9.73
N HIS A 5 1.96 -2.22 -10.49
CA HIS A 5 3.25 -2.05 -11.19
C HIS A 5 4.38 -1.52 -10.28
N THR A 6 4.06 -1.03 -9.08
CA THR A 6 5.00 -0.34 -8.19
C THR A 6 5.96 -1.26 -7.42
N THR A 7 5.63 -2.56 -7.30
CA THR A 7 6.45 -3.55 -6.58
C THR A 7 6.20 -4.97 -7.07
N ASP A 8 7.20 -5.84 -6.97
CA ASP A 8 7.06 -7.28 -7.23
C ASP A 8 6.41 -8.04 -6.07
N TYR A 9 6.26 -7.41 -4.88
CA TYR A 9 5.56 -8.00 -3.74
C TYR A 9 4.04 -7.92 -3.90
N ARG A 10 3.55 -8.68 -4.87
CA ARG A 10 2.15 -8.70 -5.30
C ARG A 10 1.72 -10.11 -5.67
N ILE A 11 0.42 -10.33 -5.74
CA ILE A 11 -0.17 -11.66 -5.99
C ILE A 11 0.12 -12.20 -7.40
N THR A 12 0.31 -11.29 -8.36
CA THR A 12 0.71 -11.59 -9.75
C THR A 12 2.24 -11.66 -9.92
N GLY A 13 3.01 -11.48 -8.85
CA GLY A 13 4.48 -11.60 -8.87
C GLY A 13 4.92 -13.06 -8.94
N LYS A 14 6.07 -13.31 -9.58
CA LYS A 14 6.59 -14.67 -9.85
C LYS A 14 6.79 -15.53 -8.60
N ASP A 15 7.03 -14.89 -7.45
CA ASP A 15 7.25 -15.57 -6.18
C ASP A 15 5.95 -16.15 -5.58
N THR A 16 4.78 -15.77 -6.11
CA THR A 16 3.49 -16.30 -5.67
C THR A 16 3.09 -17.47 -6.58
N PRO A 17 2.87 -18.70 -6.08
CA PRO A 17 2.47 -19.84 -6.93
C PRO A 17 1.19 -19.62 -7.75
N PHE A 18 0.29 -18.75 -7.28
CA PHE A 18 -0.98 -18.42 -7.94
C PHE A 18 -0.84 -17.41 -9.10
N HIS A 19 0.35 -16.85 -9.36
CA HIS A 19 0.54 -15.72 -10.27
C HIS A 19 0.14 -15.98 -11.74
N THR A 20 0.22 -17.22 -12.21
CA THR A 20 -0.18 -17.59 -13.59
C THR A 20 -1.66 -17.93 -13.71
N HIS A 21 -2.42 -17.92 -12.61
CA HIS A 21 -3.83 -18.24 -12.65
C HIS A 21 -4.60 -17.13 -13.39
N LYS A 22 -5.62 -17.48 -14.17
CA LYS A 22 -6.48 -16.51 -14.89
C LYS A 22 -7.22 -15.51 -13.98
N TYR A 23 -7.18 -15.72 -12.67
CA TYR A 23 -7.78 -14.87 -11.63
C TYR A 23 -6.73 -14.38 -10.63
N ALA A 24 -5.45 -14.31 -11.04
CA ALA A 24 -4.36 -13.92 -10.16
C ALA A 24 -4.52 -12.49 -9.62
N ASP A 25 -5.11 -11.56 -10.39
CA ASP A 25 -5.54 -10.25 -9.88
C ASP A 25 -6.81 -10.41 -9.01
N ILE A 26 -6.62 -10.87 -7.78
CA ILE A 26 -7.70 -11.23 -6.86
C ILE A 26 -8.59 -10.02 -6.54
N CYS A 27 -8.02 -8.83 -6.36
CA CYS A 27 -8.79 -7.62 -6.07
C CYS A 27 -9.81 -7.33 -7.18
N ARG A 28 -9.42 -7.39 -8.45
CA ARG A 28 -10.33 -7.19 -9.57
C ARG A 28 -11.46 -8.21 -9.58
N VAL A 29 -11.12 -9.50 -9.47
CA VAL A 29 -12.12 -10.57 -9.49
C VAL A 29 -13.11 -10.45 -8.34
N LEU A 30 -12.63 -10.08 -7.14
CA LEU A 30 -13.48 -9.87 -5.97
C LEU A 30 -14.41 -8.67 -6.16
N PHE A 31 -13.89 -7.53 -6.63
CA PHE A 31 -14.68 -6.33 -6.81
C PHE A 31 -15.74 -6.52 -7.89
N ASP A 32 -15.40 -7.17 -9.01
CA ASP A 32 -16.34 -7.46 -10.08
C ASP A 32 -17.44 -8.41 -9.61
N ALA A 33 -17.10 -9.42 -8.80
CA ALA A 33 -18.10 -10.32 -8.21
C ALA A 33 -19.07 -9.59 -7.26
N PHE A 34 -18.58 -8.66 -6.44
CA PHE A 34 -19.43 -7.86 -5.55
C PHE A 34 -20.34 -6.92 -6.34
N ARG A 35 -19.81 -6.23 -7.35
CA ARG A 35 -20.61 -5.37 -8.24
C ARG A 35 -21.67 -6.13 -9.01
N ALA A 36 -21.36 -7.35 -9.47
CA ALA A 36 -22.34 -8.22 -10.13
C ALA A 36 -23.52 -8.60 -9.22
N LYS A 37 -23.38 -8.44 -7.89
CA LYS A 37 -24.44 -8.61 -6.90
C LYS A 37 -25.05 -7.29 -6.43
N GLY A 38 -24.69 -6.16 -7.03
CA GLY A 38 -25.17 -4.84 -6.64
C GLY A 38 -24.59 -4.34 -5.32
N LEU A 39 -23.48 -4.91 -4.85
CA LEU A 39 -22.80 -4.49 -3.63
C LEU A 39 -21.76 -3.42 -3.95
N GLY A 40 -21.68 -2.40 -3.08
CA GLY A 40 -20.62 -1.39 -3.12
C GLY A 40 -19.27 -1.95 -2.67
N ILE A 41 -18.20 -1.27 -3.08
CA ILE A 41 -16.82 -1.62 -2.80
C ILE A 41 -16.24 -0.62 -1.79
N SER A 42 -15.81 -1.16 -0.64
CA SER A 42 -14.94 -0.46 0.30
C SER A 42 -13.55 -1.10 0.28
N ALA A 43 -12.54 -0.34 -0.13
CA ALA A 43 -11.17 -0.80 -0.24
C ALA A 43 -10.38 -0.38 1.01
N TYR A 44 -9.83 -1.35 1.73
CA TYR A 44 -8.85 -1.11 2.79
C TYR A 44 -7.47 -0.85 2.18
N PHE A 45 -6.76 0.14 2.71
CA PHE A 45 -5.36 0.40 2.39
C PHE A 45 -4.58 0.75 3.66
N SER A 46 -3.48 0.05 3.95
CA SER A 46 -2.61 0.38 5.08
C SER A 46 -1.62 1.46 4.67
N LYS A 47 -1.65 2.62 5.33
CA LYS A 47 -0.66 3.69 5.09
C LYS A 47 0.75 3.31 5.56
N ALA A 48 0.88 2.39 6.51
CA ALA A 48 2.18 1.87 6.90
C ALA A 48 2.49 0.63 6.06
N ASP A 49 3.70 0.58 5.49
CA ASP A 49 4.17 -0.57 4.70
C ASP A 49 5.50 -1.05 5.28
N TRP A 50 5.52 -2.26 5.82
CA TRP A 50 6.71 -2.83 6.46
C TRP A 50 7.59 -3.65 5.50
N HIS A 51 7.19 -3.74 4.24
CA HIS A 51 7.91 -4.45 3.19
C HIS A 51 8.76 -3.48 2.35
N THR A 52 8.24 -2.29 2.03
CA THR A 52 8.94 -1.34 1.17
C THR A 52 10.21 -0.77 1.81
N PRO A 53 11.34 -0.68 1.07
CA PRO A 53 12.57 -0.07 1.56
C PRO A 53 12.45 1.45 1.76
N TYR A 54 11.35 2.07 1.34
CA TYR A 54 11.09 3.49 1.57
C TYR A 54 10.48 3.76 2.94
N TYR A 55 9.99 2.75 3.67
CA TYR A 55 9.44 2.92 5.02
C TYR A 55 10.32 2.20 6.05
N TRP A 56 10.61 0.92 5.82
CA TRP A 56 11.60 0.14 6.56
C TRP A 56 12.87 -0.01 5.73
N ALA A 57 13.69 1.04 5.78
CA ALA A 57 14.89 1.21 5.00
C ALA A 57 16.00 0.23 5.42
N PRO A 58 16.67 -0.43 4.45
CA PRO A 58 17.78 -1.33 4.75
C PRO A 58 18.90 -0.64 5.53
N GLY A 59 19.40 -1.30 6.58
CA GLY A 59 20.49 -0.79 7.40
C GLY A 59 20.11 0.28 8.42
N MET A 60 18.82 0.64 8.52
CA MET A 60 18.33 1.57 9.54
C MET A 60 17.67 0.81 10.70
N GLU A 61 18.05 1.14 11.93
CA GLU A 61 17.49 0.51 13.12
C GLU A 61 16.03 0.92 13.31
N ARG A 62 15.15 -0.08 13.42
CA ARG A 62 13.79 0.13 13.92
C ARG A 62 13.90 0.51 15.40
N GLY A 63 13.17 1.53 15.83
CA GLY A 63 13.28 2.10 17.19
C GLY A 63 13.12 1.07 18.33
N SER A 64 11.96 1.04 18.99
CA SER A 64 11.70 0.05 20.04
C SER A 64 11.06 -1.23 19.46
N HIS A 65 11.00 -2.30 20.27
CA HIS A 65 10.40 -3.59 19.90
C HIS A 65 8.97 -3.49 19.34
N MET A 66 8.24 -2.42 19.65
CA MET A 66 6.87 -2.18 19.19
C MET A 66 6.77 -1.00 18.21
N TRP A 67 7.89 -0.57 17.62
CA TRP A 67 7.92 0.51 16.66
C TRP A 67 7.20 0.12 15.37
N ARG A 68 6.25 0.96 14.95
CA ARG A 68 5.41 0.74 13.76
C ARG A 68 5.58 1.82 12.69
N GLY A 69 6.35 2.87 13.01
CA GLY A 69 6.66 3.97 12.11
C GLY A 69 7.78 3.63 11.11
N PRO A 70 8.20 4.60 10.29
CA PRO A 70 9.37 4.45 9.44
C PRO A 70 10.62 4.18 10.28
N SER A 71 11.56 3.41 9.74
CA SER A 71 12.84 3.08 10.38
C SER A 71 13.81 4.28 10.53
N TYR A 72 13.37 5.48 10.15
CA TYR A 72 14.14 6.70 10.15
C TYR A 72 13.26 7.89 10.50
N ASP A 73 13.90 9.04 10.74
CA ASP A 73 13.23 10.32 10.96
C ASP A 73 12.99 11.02 9.62
N PRO A 74 11.73 11.22 9.18
CA PRO A 74 11.42 11.91 7.92
C PRO A 74 12.01 13.32 7.82
N HIS A 75 12.22 14.02 8.94
CA HIS A 75 12.86 15.34 8.91
C HIS A 75 14.35 15.27 8.55
N LYS A 76 15.01 14.16 8.88
CA LYS A 76 16.43 13.93 8.54
C LYS A 76 16.61 13.34 7.15
N TYR A 77 15.62 12.58 6.67
CA TYR A 77 15.64 11.91 5.37
C TYR A 77 14.39 12.24 4.55
N PRO A 78 14.13 13.54 4.24
CA PRO A 78 12.91 13.95 3.54
C PRO A 78 12.82 13.34 2.14
N TRP A 79 13.96 13.17 1.46
CA TRP A 79 14.02 12.53 0.14
C TRP A 79 13.58 11.07 0.14
N LEU A 80 13.79 10.35 1.26
CA LEU A 80 13.39 8.95 1.38
C LEU A 80 11.91 8.84 1.71
N TRP A 81 11.41 9.77 2.53
CA TRP A 81 9.99 9.94 2.79
C TRP A 81 9.21 10.29 1.52
N GLU A 82 9.72 11.21 0.69
CA GLU A 82 9.08 11.56 -0.58
C GLU A 82 8.93 10.34 -1.50
N LYS A 83 9.94 9.47 -1.59
CA LYS A 83 9.81 8.20 -2.33
C LYS A 83 8.69 7.30 -1.78
N PHE A 84 8.47 7.32 -0.47
CA PHE A 84 7.39 6.58 0.16
C PHE A 84 6.02 7.20 -0.15
N VAL A 85 5.93 8.53 -0.17
CA VAL A 85 4.73 9.29 -0.57
C VAL A 85 4.37 8.97 -2.01
N GLU A 86 5.31 9.13 -2.94
CA GLU A 86 5.15 8.83 -4.37
C GLU A 86 4.67 7.39 -4.59
N PHE A 87 5.36 6.42 -3.97
CA PHE A 87 5.00 5.00 -4.03
C PHE A 87 3.56 4.74 -3.54
N THR A 88 3.19 5.35 -2.41
CA THR A 88 1.86 5.15 -1.81
C THR A 88 0.77 5.80 -2.67
N HIS A 89 1.01 7.00 -3.19
CA HIS A 89 0.08 7.69 -4.09
C HIS A 89 -0.13 6.95 -5.39
N GLU A 90 0.94 6.43 -6.01
CA GLU A 90 0.83 5.67 -7.25
C GLU A 90 -0.04 4.41 -7.06
N GLN A 91 0.12 3.70 -5.94
CA GLN A 91 -0.74 2.55 -5.60
C GLN A 91 -2.20 2.92 -5.36
N ILE A 92 -2.47 3.98 -4.61
CA ILE A 92 -3.84 4.45 -4.36
C ILE A 92 -4.49 4.91 -5.67
N MET A 93 -3.76 5.64 -6.50
CA MET A 93 -4.22 6.09 -7.80
C MET A 93 -4.52 4.91 -8.73
N GLU A 94 -3.67 3.89 -8.75
CA GLU A 94 -3.91 2.66 -9.50
C GLU A 94 -5.21 1.96 -9.06
N LEU A 95 -5.46 1.84 -7.75
CA LEU A 95 -6.70 1.27 -7.23
C LEU A 95 -7.93 2.08 -7.64
N LEU A 96 -7.87 3.41 -7.52
CA LEU A 96 -9.00 4.30 -7.80
C LEU A 96 -9.27 4.50 -9.31
N THR A 97 -8.35 4.11 -10.19
CA THR A 97 -8.49 4.27 -11.65
C THR A 97 -8.74 2.96 -12.37
N ASN A 98 -7.97 1.91 -12.04
CA ASN A 98 -7.97 0.67 -12.83
C ASN A 98 -8.99 -0.38 -12.37
N TYR A 99 -9.58 -0.20 -11.18
CA TYR A 99 -10.44 -1.21 -10.55
C TYR A 99 -11.92 -0.83 -10.56
N GLY A 100 -12.32 0.22 -11.28
CA GLY A 100 -13.70 0.69 -11.38
C GLY A 100 -14.13 1.55 -10.19
N ARG A 101 -15.44 1.78 -10.02
CA ARG A 101 -15.97 2.61 -8.93
C ARG A 101 -15.68 1.98 -7.57
N ILE A 102 -15.17 2.82 -6.66
CA ILE A 102 -14.92 2.50 -5.24
C ILE A 102 -15.73 3.50 -4.41
N GLU A 103 -16.62 3.00 -3.56
CA GLU A 103 -17.51 3.81 -2.72
C GLU A 103 -16.80 4.35 -1.47
N CYS A 104 -15.82 3.62 -0.96
CA CYS A 104 -15.08 4.01 0.22
C CYS A 104 -13.62 3.54 0.13
N LEU A 105 -12.69 4.46 0.35
CA LEU A 105 -11.29 4.14 0.63
C LEU A 105 -11.07 4.25 2.14
N TRP A 106 -10.73 3.14 2.79
CA TRP A 106 -10.49 3.08 4.22
C TRP A 106 -8.98 3.01 4.49
N LEU A 107 -8.41 4.10 5.02
CA LEU A 107 -6.98 4.22 5.29
C LEU A 107 -6.65 3.83 6.73
N ASP A 108 -5.79 2.83 6.91
CA ASP A 108 -5.28 2.42 8.23
C ASP A 108 -3.97 3.12 8.61
N ALA A 109 -3.44 2.77 9.77
CA ALA A 109 -2.18 3.25 10.33
C ALA A 109 -2.25 4.75 10.64
N GLY A 110 -3.21 5.13 11.49
CA GLY A 110 -3.44 6.52 11.92
C GLY A 110 -2.25 7.22 12.60
N TRP A 111 -1.18 6.49 12.92
CA TRP A 111 0.10 7.07 13.36
C TRP A 111 0.92 7.68 12.22
N VAL A 112 0.69 7.27 10.96
CA VAL A 112 1.27 7.89 9.77
C VAL A 112 0.45 9.14 9.46
N ARG A 113 0.91 10.30 9.93
CA ARG A 113 0.27 11.61 9.75
C ARG A 113 1.29 12.72 9.91
N GLU A 114 1.03 13.90 9.33
CA GLU A 114 1.87 15.10 9.42
C GLU A 114 2.43 15.31 10.85
N GLY A 115 1.55 15.39 11.85
CA GLY A 115 1.87 15.19 13.27
C GLY A 115 3.16 15.85 13.78
N ARG A 116 3.80 15.25 14.79
CA ARG A 116 5.11 15.70 15.29
C ARG A 116 6.30 15.07 14.56
N HIS A 117 6.03 14.12 13.67
CA HIS A 117 7.05 13.27 13.07
C HIS A 117 7.18 13.50 11.56
N GLY A 118 6.47 14.48 10.99
CA GLY A 118 6.55 14.83 9.58
C GLY A 118 6.14 13.69 8.65
N GLN A 119 5.18 12.85 9.06
CA GLN A 119 4.76 11.66 8.32
C GLN A 119 3.49 11.94 7.50
N ASP A 120 3.45 13.09 6.83
CA ASP A 120 2.35 13.39 5.92
C ASP A 120 2.54 12.59 4.64
N ILE A 121 1.47 11.92 4.20
CA ILE A 121 1.41 11.27 2.90
C ILE A 121 0.20 11.80 2.15
#